data_AF-A0A818HSX8-F1
#
_entry.id   AF-A0A818HSX8-F1
#
_cell.length_a   1.000
_cell.length_b   1.000
_cell.length_c   1.000
_cell.angle_alpha   90.00
_cell.angle_beta   90.00
_cell.angle_gamma   90.00
#
_symmetry.space_group_name_H-M   'P 1'
#
loop_
_entity.id
_entity.type
_entity.pdbx_description
1 polymer ?
#
loop_
_entity_poly.entity_id
_entity_poly.type
_entity_poly.pdbx_seq_one_letter_code
_entity_poly.pdbx_strand_id
1 'polypeptide(L)'
;MQLSGQPSIENLMRRNRLRWFGHANRMENENGPHLVKKIMFSYFPGEKRPTNTGIRKRWENKIMDDIEKFDIKNWRKDTKDKGRWREIINRHVTMNPVPSNIKSIIQEFKDISKKRRAEELAISHGKPQRKATEVLVKDCHNRYDCPNCKKKFKPQGITGHIRVCATHWCKKNNIKIWKK
;
A
#
# COMPACT_ATOMS: atom_id res chain seq x y z
N MET A 1 -4.68 -9.89 -4.27
CA MET A 1 -4.32 -11.21 -4.83
C MET A 1 -2.81 -11.32 -4.90
N GLN A 2 -2.23 -12.38 -4.34
CA GLN A 2 -0.78 -12.64 -4.37
C GLN A 2 -0.43 -13.40 -5.65
N LEU A 3 -0.25 -12.66 -6.75
CA LEU A 3 0.07 -13.25 -8.07
C LEU A 3 1.55 -13.60 -8.21
N SER A 4 2.42 -12.97 -7.42
CA SER A 4 3.89 -13.12 -7.53
C SER A 4 4.44 -14.38 -6.86
N GLY A 5 3.61 -15.15 -6.14
CA GLY A 5 4.10 -16.27 -5.32
C GLY A 5 4.93 -15.85 -4.10
N GLN A 6 5.19 -14.54 -3.95
CA GLN A 6 5.98 -14.01 -2.84
C GLN A 6 5.12 -13.86 -1.58
N PRO A 7 5.70 -14.09 -0.39
CA PRO A 7 5.02 -13.83 0.87
C PRO A 7 4.71 -12.34 1.01
N SER A 8 3.73 -12.01 1.86
CA SER A 8 3.36 -10.60 2.02
C SER A 8 4.53 -9.84 2.64
N ILE A 9 4.77 -8.61 2.17
CA ILE A 9 5.82 -7.75 2.73
C ILE A 9 5.62 -7.62 4.24
N GLU A 10 4.36 -7.54 4.67
CA GLU A 10 4.01 -7.43 6.08
C GLU A 10 4.46 -8.67 6.88
N ASN A 11 4.19 -9.88 6.37
CA ASN A 11 4.63 -11.13 7.00
C ASN A 11 6.15 -11.27 7.01
N LEU A 12 6.82 -10.82 5.95
CA LEU A 12 8.29 -10.79 5.90
C LEU A 12 8.87 -9.86 6.97
N MET A 13 8.29 -8.67 7.15
CA MET A 13 8.70 -7.73 8.19
C MET A 13 8.45 -8.29 9.59
N ARG A 14 7.29 -8.92 9.84
CA ARG A 14 6.96 -9.60 11.11
C ARG A 14 7.98 -10.68 11.44
N ARG A 15 8.25 -11.58 10.49
CA ARG A 15 9.23 -12.65 10.64
C ARG A 15 10.62 -12.12 10.96
N ASN A 16 11.05 -11.03 10.32
CA ASN A 16 12.35 -10.43 10.60
C ASN A 16 12.44 -9.84 12.02
N ARG A 17 11.38 -9.18 12.50
CA ARG A 17 11.29 -8.71 13.89
C ARG A 17 11.33 -9.88 14.89
N LEU A 18 10.52 -10.92 14.66
CA LEU A 18 10.49 -12.11 15.51
C LEU A 18 11.81 -12.89 15.50
N ARG A 19 12.54 -12.91 14.37
CA ARG A 19 13.89 -13.48 14.28
C ARG A 19 14.85 -12.78 15.24
N TRP A 20 14.87 -11.45 15.23
CA TRP A 20 15.71 -10.66 16.13
C TRP A 20 15.26 -10.80 17.59
N PHE A 21 13.95 -10.78 17.86
CA PHE A 21 13.41 -11.01 19.21
C PHE A 21 13.83 -12.36 19.79
N GLY A 22 13.78 -13.44 19.01
CA GLY A 22 14.27 -14.74 19.46
C GLY A 22 15.77 -14.73 19.75
N HIS A 23 16.56 -14.00 18.95
CA HIS A 23 17.99 -13.83 19.21
C HIS A 23 18.24 -13.05 20.51
N ALA A 24 17.58 -11.91 20.70
CA ALA A 24 17.68 -11.10 21.92
C ALA A 24 17.28 -11.89 23.18
N ASN A 25 16.26 -12.75 23.10
CA ASN A 25 15.84 -13.59 24.23
C ASN A 25 16.88 -14.63 24.65
N ARG A 26 17.71 -15.11 23.71
CA ARG A 26 18.80 -16.07 23.96
C ARG A 26 20.12 -15.41 24.34
N MET A 27 20.21 -14.08 24.24
CA MET A 27 21.38 -13.35 24.73
C MET A 27 21.37 -13.35 26.26
N GLU A 28 22.18 -14.22 26.84
CA GLU A 28 22.45 -14.31 28.27
C GLU A 28 23.95 -14.06 28.47
N ASN A 29 24.30 -13.36 29.56
CA ASN A 29 25.68 -13.17 30.00
C ASN A 29 25.91 -14.01 31.25
N GLU A 30 27.17 -14.31 31.56
CA GLU A 30 27.58 -15.02 32.78
C GLU A 30 27.00 -14.37 34.05
N ASN A 31 26.81 -13.03 34.03
CA ASN A 31 26.30 -12.24 35.15
C ASN A 31 24.82 -11.82 35.00
N GLY A 32 24.02 -12.54 34.19
CA GLY A 32 22.58 -12.31 34.04
C GLY A 32 22.13 -11.86 32.63
N PRO A 33 20.89 -11.34 32.47
CA PRO A 33 20.37 -11.02 31.15
C PRO A 33 21.18 -9.92 30.45
N HIS A 34 21.52 -10.15 29.18
CA HIS A 34 22.30 -9.22 28.37
C HIS A 34 21.62 -7.83 28.32
N LEU A 35 22.42 -6.75 28.21
CA LEU A 35 21.93 -5.36 28.21
C LEU A 35 20.82 -5.13 27.17
N VAL A 36 20.96 -5.71 25.97
CA VAL A 36 19.94 -5.68 24.92
C VAL A 36 18.59 -6.21 25.41
N LYS A 37 18.58 -7.36 26.09
CA LYS A 37 17.38 -7.97 26.65
C LYS A 37 16.79 -7.11 27.77
N LYS A 38 17.63 -6.47 28.59
CA LYS A 38 17.18 -5.53 29.65
C LYS A 38 16.51 -4.29 29.05
N ILE A 39 17.16 -3.61 28.11
CA ILE A 39 16.64 -2.39 27.46
C ILE A 39 15.32 -2.69 26.75
N MET A 40 15.19 -3.87 26.15
CA MET A 40 14.00 -4.30 25.42
C MET A 40 12.72 -4.26 26.27
N PHE A 41 12.85 -4.56 27.57
CA PHE A 41 11.75 -4.58 28.54
C PHE A 41 11.84 -3.45 29.58
N SER A 42 12.74 -2.47 29.37
CA SER A 42 12.93 -1.38 30.33
C SER A 42 11.89 -0.29 30.14
N TYR A 43 11.46 0.28 31.26
CA TYR A 43 10.52 1.39 31.35
C TYR A 43 11.16 2.51 32.15
N PHE A 44 10.97 3.76 31.72
CA PHE A 44 11.32 4.91 32.54
C PHE A 44 10.28 5.05 33.67
N PRO A 45 10.68 4.95 34.94
CA PRO A 45 9.76 5.11 36.06
C PRO A 45 9.30 6.57 36.15
N GLY A 46 8.02 6.81 36.47
CA GLY A 46 7.48 8.14 36.79
C GLY A 46 6.87 8.93 35.62
N GLU A 47 7.06 8.53 34.36
CA GLU A 47 6.51 9.25 33.22
C GLU A 47 5.28 8.55 32.60
N LYS A 48 4.11 9.19 32.70
CA LYS A 48 2.96 8.84 31.85
C LYS A 48 3.23 9.39 30.45
N ARG A 49 3.27 8.52 29.44
CA ARG A 49 3.48 8.94 28.05
C ARG A 49 2.38 9.91 27.62
N PRO A 50 2.70 10.91 26.78
CA PRO A 50 1.68 11.78 26.21
C PRO A 50 0.65 10.94 25.46
N THR A 51 -0.63 11.14 25.75
CA THR A 51 -1.79 10.51 25.09
C THR A 51 -1.97 10.99 23.65
N ASN A 52 -0.90 11.36 22.95
CA ASN A 52 -0.97 11.77 21.56
C ASN A 52 -1.19 10.52 20.69
N THR A 53 -2.31 10.53 19.97
CA THR A 53 -2.85 9.47 19.11
C THR A 53 -1.92 9.05 17.95
N GLY A 54 -0.79 9.73 17.76
CA GLY A 54 0.18 9.49 16.69
C GLY A 54 1.51 8.85 17.11
N ILE A 55 1.79 8.64 18.40
CA ILE A 55 3.09 8.10 18.85
C ILE A 55 3.12 6.58 18.67
N ARG A 56 4.04 6.15 17.81
CA ARG A 56 4.21 4.78 17.28
C ARG A 56 4.35 3.76 18.42
N LYS A 57 3.58 2.68 18.32
CA LYS A 57 3.56 1.53 19.25
C LYS A 57 4.98 1.16 19.71
N ARG A 58 5.15 0.91 21.02
CA ARG A 58 6.38 0.35 21.60
C ARG A 58 6.85 -0.84 20.78
N TRP A 59 8.16 -1.01 20.67
CA TRP A 59 8.73 -2.17 19.99
C TRP A 59 8.22 -3.47 20.64
N GLU A 60 8.17 -3.55 21.97
CA GLU A 60 7.55 -4.66 22.69
C GLU A 60 6.09 -4.89 22.28
N ASN A 61 5.26 -3.84 22.27
CA ASN A 61 3.86 -3.94 21.82
C ASN A 61 3.74 -4.45 20.38
N LYS A 62 4.69 -4.07 19.50
CA LYS A 62 4.74 -4.56 18.13
C LYS A 62 5.11 -6.03 18.05
N ILE A 63 6.03 -6.49 18.89
CA ILE A 63 6.36 -7.91 18.98
C ILE A 63 5.19 -8.72 19.51
N MET A 64 4.49 -8.22 20.53
CA MET A 64 3.31 -8.93 21.07
C MET A 64 2.18 -9.02 20.03
N ASP A 65 1.91 -7.94 19.29
CA ASP A 65 0.98 -7.93 18.14
C ASP A 65 1.41 -8.93 17.05
N ASP A 66 2.72 -9.07 16.77
CA ASP A 66 3.23 -10.04 15.81
C ASP A 66 3.11 -11.50 16.30
N ILE A 67 3.36 -11.74 17.60
CA ILE A 67 3.21 -13.05 18.26
C ILE A 67 1.76 -13.51 18.20
N GLU A 68 0.82 -12.61 18.50
CA GLU A 68 -0.62 -12.87 18.41
C GLU A 68 -1.04 -13.19 16.98
N LYS A 69 -0.61 -12.38 16.00
CA LYS A 69 -0.93 -12.61 14.58
C LYS A 69 -0.35 -13.90 14.01
N PHE A 70 0.77 -14.38 14.56
CA PHE A 70 1.39 -15.65 14.15
C PHE A 70 0.87 -16.84 14.96
N ASP A 71 -0.06 -16.63 15.90
CA ASP A 71 -0.62 -17.62 16.82
C ASP A 71 0.46 -18.37 17.62
N ILE A 72 1.44 -17.61 18.15
CA ILE A 72 2.56 -18.17 18.93
C ILE A 72 2.21 -18.12 20.42
N LYS A 73 1.80 -19.25 20.99
CA LYS A 73 1.37 -19.33 22.40
C LYS A 73 2.55 -19.37 23.39
N ASN A 74 3.51 -20.26 23.16
CA ASN A 74 4.58 -20.56 24.12
C ASN A 74 5.93 -19.92 23.77
N TRP A 75 5.90 -18.68 23.28
CA TRP A 75 7.09 -18.00 22.75
C TRP A 75 8.27 -17.94 23.74
N ARG A 76 8.03 -17.87 25.06
CA ARG A 76 9.10 -17.86 26.09
C ARG A 76 9.93 -19.14 26.09
N LYS A 77 9.29 -20.29 25.87
CA LYS A 77 9.96 -21.59 25.76
C LYS A 77 10.53 -21.76 24.35
N ASP A 78 9.72 -21.44 23.34
CA ASP A 78 10.07 -21.66 21.94
C ASP A 78 11.25 -20.81 21.49
N THR A 79 11.42 -19.59 22.02
CA THR A 79 12.56 -18.72 21.68
C THR A 79 13.91 -19.26 22.16
N LYS A 80 13.94 -20.14 23.17
CA LYS A 80 15.19 -20.76 23.64
C LYS A 80 15.74 -21.77 22.64
N ASP A 81 14.86 -22.48 21.94
CA ASP A 81 15.22 -23.42 20.88
C ASP A 81 15.31 -22.68 19.53
N LYS A 82 16.53 -22.58 18.99
CA LYS A 82 16.78 -21.90 17.71
C LYS A 82 16.08 -22.57 16.53
N GLY A 83 16.01 -23.91 16.52
CA GLY A 83 15.43 -24.69 15.43
C GLY A 83 13.92 -24.53 15.42
N ARG A 84 13.29 -24.83 16.56
CA ARG A 84 11.84 -24.68 16.76
C ARG A 84 11.38 -23.24 16.54
N TRP A 85 12.11 -22.24 17.05
CA TRP A 85 11.77 -20.83 16.79
C TRP A 85 11.79 -20.49 15.30
N ARG A 86 12.80 -20.97 14.57
CA ARG A 86 12.92 -20.73 13.13
C ARG A 86 11.77 -21.35 12.35
N GLU A 87 11.35 -22.54 12.72
CA GLU A 87 10.20 -23.21 12.11
C GLU A 87 8.91 -22.42 12.33
N ILE A 88 8.64 -22.03 13.57
CA ILE A 88 7.44 -21.25 13.95
C ILE A 88 7.34 -19.95 13.15
N ILE A 89 8.40 -19.15 13.11
CA ILE A 89 8.35 -17.82 12.46
C ILE A 89 8.28 -17.88 10.92
N ASN A 90 8.63 -19.02 10.31
CA ASN A 90 8.61 -19.16 8.85
C ASN A 90 7.30 -19.77 8.32
N ARG A 91 6.43 -20.32 9.18
CA ARG A 91 5.13 -20.91 8.76
C ARG A 91 4.28 -19.95 7.91
N HIS A 92 4.34 -18.66 8.21
CA HIS A 92 3.54 -17.61 7.54
C HIS A 92 4.27 -16.89 6.40
N VAL A 93 5.48 -17.34 6.05
CA VAL A 93 6.36 -16.75 5.03
C VAL A 93 6.76 -17.82 4.01
N THR A 94 5.78 -18.55 3.50
CA THR A 94 5.98 -19.52 2.43
C THR A 94 6.00 -18.83 1.08
N MET A 95 6.87 -19.30 0.18
CA MET A 95 6.80 -18.96 -1.23
C MET A 95 5.86 -19.95 -1.90
N ASN A 96 4.86 -19.45 -2.59
CA ASN A 96 3.99 -20.28 -3.41
C ASN A 96 4.50 -20.24 -4.86
N PRO A 97 4.43 -21.36 -5.59
CA PRO A 97 4.75 -21.34 -7.01
C PRO A 97 3.82 -20.38 -7.76
N VAL A 98 4.38 -19.64 -8.71
CA VAL A 98 3.62 -18.73 -9.56
C VAL A 98 2.72 -19.57 -10.49
N PRO A 99 1.41 -19.29 -10.59
CA PRO A 99 0.54 -20.00 -11.51
C PRO A 99 1.05 -19.90 -12.96
N SER A 100 1.11 -21.02 -13.67
CA SER A 100 1.58 -21.08 -15.06
C SER A 100 0.74 -20.21 -16.01
N ASN A 101 -0.54 -20.01 -15.68
CA ASN A 101 -1.50 -19.19 -16.41
C ASN A 101 -1.53 -17.71 -15.94
N ILE A 102 -0.50 -17.19 -15.26
CA ILE A 102 -0.47 -15.81 -14.74
C ILE A 102 -0.83 -14.75 -15.78
N LYS A 103 -0.44 -14.94 -17.06
CA LYS A 103 -0.75 -14.01 -18.15
C LYS A 103 -2.25 -13.87 -18.39
N SER A 104 -2.99 -14.99 -18.40
CA SER A 104 -4.44 -14.96 -18.63
C SER A 104 -5.15 -14.31 -17.44
N ILE A 105 -4.72 -14.62 -16.22
CA ILE A 105 -5.24 -14.01 -14.99
C ILE A 105 -5.05 -12.48 -15.04
N ILE A 106 -3.84 -12.00 -15.37
CA ILE A 106 -3.57 -10.56 -15.50
C ILE A 106 -4.46 -9.91 -16.57
N GLN A 107 -4.65 -10.59 -17.70
CA GLN A 107 -5.47 -10.09 -18.80
C GLN A 107 -6.93 -9.95 -18.37
N GLU A 108 -7.49 -10.97 -17.73
CA GLU A 108 -8.84 -10.95 -17.17
C GLU A 108 -9.03 -9.77 -16.20
N PHE A 109 -8.09 -9.53 -15.28
CA PHE A 109 -8.16 -8.39 -14.38
C PHE A 109 -8.09 -7.03 -15.09
N LYS A 110 -7.25 -6.93 -16.13
CA LYS A 110 -7.20 -5.72 -16.97
C LYS A 110 -8.55 -5.47 -17.63
N ASP A 111 -9.21 -6.53 -18.11
CA ASP A 111 -10.49 -6.43 -18.79
C ASP A 111 -11.64 -6.12 -17.82
N ILE A 112 -11.65 -6.71 -16.62
CA ILE A 112 -12.56 -6.32 -15.53
C ILE A 112 -12.37 -4.85 -15.15
N SER A 113 -11.12 -4.38 -15.01
CA SER A 113 -10.84 -2.98 -14.68
C SER A 113 -11.30 -2.04 -15.80
N LYS A 114 -11.14 -2.41 -17.07
CA LYS A 114 -11.66 -1.65 -18.21
C LYS A 114 -13.19 -1.59 -18.18
N LYS A 115 -13.88 -2.71 -17.95
CA LYS A 115 -15.34 -2.76 -17.83
C LYS A 115 -15.85 -1.86 -16.70
N ARG A 116 -15.27 -1.98 -15.50
CA ARG A 116 -15.59 -1.10 -14.35
C ARG A 116 -15.39 0.38 -14.68
N ARG A 117 -14.27 0.75 -15.32
CA ARG A 117 -14.07 2.14 -15.74
C ARG A 117 -15.09 2.60 -16.77
N ALA A 118 -15.49 1.73 -17.70
CA ALA A 118 -16.53 2.05 -18.68
C ALA A 118 -17.90 2.24 -18.01
N GLU A 119 -18.24 1.42 -17.02
CA GLU A 119 -19.45 1.52 -16.21
C GLU A 119 -19.43 2.76 -15.28
N GLU A 120 -18.33 3.04 -14.60
CA GLU A 120 -18.14 4.23 -13.76
C GLU A 120 -18.18 5.53 -14.58
N LEU A 121 -17.69 5.50 -15.83
CA LEU A 121 -17.82 6.62 -16.76
C LEU A 121 -19.26 6.79 -17.27
N ALA A 122 -20.10 5.75 -17.19
CA ALA A 122 -21.47 5.77 -17.70
C ALA A 122 -22.46 6.47 -16.74
N ILE A 123 -22.14 6.65 -15.45
CA ILE A 123 -23.14 7.08 -14.45
C ILE A 123 -22.75 8.41 -13.80
N SER A 124 -23.13 9.50 -14.46
CA SER A 124 -23.36 10.82 -13.88
C SER A 124 -24.43 11.52 -14.71
N HIS A 125 -25.64 11.70 -14.15
CA HIS A 125 -26.81 12.28 -14.83
C HIS A 125 -27.17 11.63 -16.20
N GLY A 126 -27.00 10.32 -16.34
CA GLY A 126 -27.43 9.57 -17.54
C GLY A 126 -26.65 9.86 -18.82
N LYS A 127 -25.52 10.59 -18.77
CA LYS A 127 -24.65 10.84 -19.94
C LYS A 127 -23.18 10.59 -19.59
N PRO A 128 -22.41 9.85 -20.41
CA PRO A 128 -21.02 9.52 -20.11
C PRO A 128 -20.13 10.78 -20.13
N GLN A 129 -19.43 11.04 -19.02
CA GLN A 129 -18.52 12.20 -18.91
C GLN A 129 -17.15 11.87 -19.50
N ARG A 130 -16.64 12.69 -20.41
CA ARG A 130 -15.34 12.47 -21.09
C ARG A 130 -14.24 13.39 -20.57
N LYS A 131 -12.97 13.01 -20.70
CA LYS A 131 -11.86 13.95 -20.43
C LYS A 131 -11.66 14.86 -21.64
N ALA A 132 -11.27 16.10 -21.39
CA ALA A 132 -10.94 17.07 -22.45
C ALA A 132 -9.91 16.52 -23.45
N THR A 133 -8.89 15.84 -22.93
CA THR A 133 -7.78 15.25 -23.69
C THR A 133 -8.18 14.04 -24.53
N GLU A 134 -9.37 13.46 -24.32
CA GLU A 134 -9.93 12.37 -25.14
C GLU A 134 -10.74 12.91 -26.32
N VAL A 135 -11.20 14.16 -26.25
CA VAL A 135 -12.05 14.79 -27.29
C VAL A 135 -11.23 15.73 -28.18
N LEU A 136 -10.24 16.43 -27.61
CA LEU A 136 -9.38 17.34 -28.37
C LEU A 136 -8.32 16.57 -29.15
N VAL A 137 -8.06 17.02 -30.37
CA VAL A 137 -6.99 16.49 -31.23
C VAL A 137 -5.66 17.13 -30.82
N LYS A 138 -4.60 16.32 -30.80
CA LYS A 138 -3.24 16.80 -30.57
C LYS A 138 -2.60 17.24 -31.88
N ASP A 139 -1.83 18.31 -31.83
CA ASP A 139 -0.92 18.66 -32.92
C ASP A 139 0.35 17.79 -32.90
N CYS A 140 1.20 17.93 -33.92
CA CYS A 140 2.48 17.23 -34.04
C CYS A 140 3.46 17.54 -32.89
N HIS A 141 3.20 18.59 -32.10
CA HIS A 141 4.00 18.97 -30.93
C HIS A 141 3.34 18.54 -29.60
N ASN A 142 2.37 17.62 -29.64
CA ASN A 142 1.66 17.11 -28.47
C ASN A 142 0.95 18.22 -27.66
N ARG A 143 0.48 19.27 -28.35
CA ARG A 143 -0.32 20.36 -27.79
C ARG A 143 -1.77 20.27 -28.24
N TYR A 144 -2.65 20.88 -27.46
CA TYR A 144 -4.08 20.97 -27.73
C TYR A 144 -4.48 22.41 -28.00
N ASP A 145 -5.34 22.61 -28.99
CA ASP A 145 -5.93 23.92 -29.29
C ASP A 145 -7.21 24.13 -28.47
N CYS A 146 -7.35 25.29 -27.87
CA CYS A 146 -8.60 25.67 -27.23
C CYS A 146 -9.70 25.88 -28.29
N PRO A 147 -10.88 25.25 -28.16
CA PRO A 147 -11.95 25.36 -29.15
C PRO A 147 -12.56 26.77 -29.23
N ASN A 148 -12.40 27.61 -28.19
CA ASN A 148 -12.88 28.99 -28.18
C ASN A 148 -11.79 29.98 -28.62
N CYS A 149 -10.65 30.04 -27.92
CA CYS A 149 -9.62 31.07 -28.17
C CYS A 149 -8.44 30.62 -29.05
N LYS A 150 -8.44 29.36 -29.53
CA LYS A 150 -7.38 28.76 -30.38
C LYS A 150 -5.95 28.79 -29.82
N LYS A 151 -5.75 29.20 -28.57
CA LYS A 151 -4.45 29.13 -27.89
C LYS A 151 -4.03 27.66 -27.69
N LYS A 152 -2.73 27.42 -27.84
CA LYS A 152 -2.10 26.10 -27.68
C LYS A 152 -1.70 25.83 -26.24
N PHE A 153 -2.05 24.64 -25.74
CA PHE A 153 -1.74 24.24 -24.37
C PHE A 153 -1.10 22.84 -24.32
N LYS A 154 -0.22 22.65 -23.35
CA LYS A 154 0.25 21.31 -22.97
C LYS A 154 -0.90 20.50 -22.33
N PRO A 155 -0.83 19.16 -22.31
CA PRO A 155 -1.87 18.29 -21.73
C PRO A 155 -2.26 18.65 -20.28
N GLN A 156 -1.29 19.10 -19.48
CA GLN A 156 -1.51 19.47 -18.09
C GLN A 156 -2.31 20.78 -17.93
N GLY A 157 -2.24 21.69 -18.90
CA GLY A 157 -2.82 23.04 -18.82
C GLY A 157 -4.16 23.21 -19.53
N ILE A 158 -4.42 22.44 -20.60
CA ILE A 158 -5.62 22.61 -21.44
C ILE A 158 -6.91 22.45 -20.65
N THR A 159 -6.97 21.43 -19.78
CA THR A 159 -8.18 21.09 -19.02
C THR A 159 -8.58 22.19 -18.05
N GLY A 160 -7.60 22.87 -17.43
CA GLY A 160 -7.86 24.02 -16.56
C GLY A 160 -8.34 25.23 -17.36
N HIS A 161 -7.71 25.49 -18.50
CA HIS A 161 -8.04 26.62 -19.36
C HIS A 161 -9.46 26.54 -19.93
N ILE A 162 -9.85 25.41 -20.55
CA ILE A 162 -11.14 25.30 -21.24
C ILE A 162 -12.34 25.38 -20.29
N ARG A 163 -12.14 25.10 -18.99
CA ARG A 163 -13.19 25.27 -17.96
C ARG A 163 -13.63 26.71 -17.81
N VAL A 164 -12.72 27.65 -18.05
CA VAL A 164 -13.00 29.08 -17.95
C VAL A 164 -13.27 29.65 -19.34
N CYS A 165 -12.42 29.30 -20.30
CA CYS A 165 -12.46 29.90 -21.64
C CYS A 165 -13.53 29.29 -22.55
N ALA A 166 -13.85 28.00 -22.43
CA ALA A 166 -14.72 27.29 -23.37
C ALA A 166 -15.84 26.54 -22.62
N THR A 167 -16.51 27.23 -21.69
CA THR A 167 -17.59 26.69 -20.84
C THR A 167 -18.72 26.06 -21.65
N HIS A 168 -19.18 26.75 -22.70
CA HIS A 168 -20.25 26.26 -23.57
C HIS A 168 -19.84 24.98 -24.31
N TRP A 169 -18.62 24.94 -24.83
CA TRP A 169 -18.07 23.75 -25.48
C TRP A 169 -17.94 22.57 -24.50
N CYS A 170 -17.49 22.83 -23.27
CA CYS A 170 -17.38 21.80 -22.22
C CYS A 170 -18.75 21.19 -21.87
N LYS A 171 -19.79 22.02 -21.75
CA LYS A 171 -21.18 21.56 -21.52
C LYS A 171 -21.69 20.73 -22.70
N LYS A 172 -21.49 21.21 -23.94
CA LYS A 172 -21.90 20.50 -25.17
C LYS A 172 -21.26 19.12 -25.30
N ASN A 173 -19.99 18.98 -24.92
CA ASN A 173 -19.22 17.72 -25.03
C ASN A 173 -19.20 16.88 -23.74
N ASN A 174 -20.01 17.25 -22.75
CA ASN A 174 -20.11 16.54 -21.45
C ASN A 174 -18.74 16.26 -20.81
N ILE A 175 -17.87 17.27 -20.78
CA ILE A 175 -16.50 17.13 -20.27
C ILE A 175 -16.51 17.08 -18.73
N LYS A 176 -15.77 16.14 -18.14
CA LYS A 176 -15.62 15.99 -16.68
C LYS A 176 -14.89 17.20 -16.07
N ILE A 177 -15.65 18.11 -15.47
CA ILE A 177 -15.14 19.27 -14.74
C ILE A 177 -15.01 18.86 -13.26
N TRP A 178 -13.81 18.46 -12.84
CA TRP A 178 -13.54 18.23 -11.41
C TRP A 178 -13.72 19.55 -10.64
N LYS A 179 -14.71 19.63 -9.74
CA LYS A 179 -14.67 20.58 -8.63
C LYS A 179 -13.63 20.06 -7.63
N LYS A 180 -12.69 20.93 -7.24
CA LYS A 180 -11.86 20.67 -6.06
C LYS A 180 -12.74 20.73 -4.82
#